data_AF-M7AZZ4-F1
#
_entry.id   AF-M7AZZ4-F1
#
_cell.length_a   1.000
_cell.length_b   1.000
_cell.length_c   1.000
_cell.angle_alpha   90.00
_cell.angle_beta   90.00
_cell.angle_gamma   90.00
#
_symmetry.space_group_name_H-M   'P 1'
#
loop_
_entity.id
_entity.type
_entity.pdbx_description
1 polymer ?
#
loop_
_entity_poly.entity_id
_entity_poly.type
_entity_poly.pdbx_seq_one_letter_code
_entity_poly.pdbx_strand_id
1 'polypeptide(L)'
;MYDYQAMCKMPYHHHSGARPLLSPIYTFFAVLKWLISDFLIFLLEFNICDFWHSDNLADAHKHKKHDMLQPCDTEYPVFVYETTIKETNGLIECGDCQKMFVAQQIANSNLLLLVTDAACDCSIFPPVLLEAKEVKYILLSQHNASVKCDRMRSQKLRRRPDTCHAFHPEENAQDCGGAAEISASLTLLLLALVTFAVLLR
;
A
#
# COMPACT_ATOMS: atom_id res chain seq x y z
N MET A 1 5.22 15.90 14.01
CA MET A 1 5.49 16.44 12.65
C MET A 1 5.03 15.40 11.63
N TYR A 2 4.54 15.82 10.46
CA TYR A 2 4.03 14.91 9.42
C TYR A 2 4.99 14.84 8.24
N ASP A 3 5.31 13.63 7.80
CA ASP A 3 6.01 13.35 6.55
C ASP A 3 5.05 12.63 5.58
N TYR A 4 4.75 13.30 4.47
CA TYR A 4 3.84 12.83 3.40
C TYR A 4 4.57 12.09 2.27
N GLN A 5 5.90 11.93 2.38
CA GLN A 5 6.75 11.29 1.36
C GLN A 5 7.45 10.03 1.90
N ALA A 6 7.00 9.52 3.04
CA ALA A 6 7.58 8.34 3.65
C ALA A 6 7.21 7.05 2.88
N MET A 7 8.01 6.01 3.09
CA MET A 7 7.78 4.68 2.53
C MET A 7 7.51 3.69 3.66
N CYS A 8 6.32 3.08 3.66
CA CYS A 8 5.93 2.08 4.66
C CYS A 8 5.94 0.69 4.03
N LYS A 9 6.24 -0.30 4.86
CA LYS A 9 6.04 -1.70 4.48
C LYS A 9 4.55 -1.95 4.29
N MET A 10 4.19 -2.52 3.14
CA MET A 10 2.83 -3.00 2.92
C MET A 10 2.49 -4.05 3.98
N PRO A 11 1.49 -3.83 4.85
CA PRO A 11 0.89 -4.96 5.55
C PRO A 11 0.39 -5.93 4.48
N TYR A 12 0.72 -7.22 4.61
CA TYR A 12 0.25 -8.26 3.69
C TYR A 12 -1.27 -8.41 3.79
N HIS A 13 -1.99 -7.46 3.21
CA HIS A 13 -3.40 -7.62 2.94
C HIS A 13 -3.50 -8.16 1.52
N HIS A 14 -3.97 -9.39 1.41
CA HIS A 14 -4.46 -9.95 0.15
C HIS A 14 -5.72 -9.20 -0.28
N HIS A 15 -5.59 -7.92 -0.63
CA HIS A 15 -6.63 -7.17 -1.28
C HIS A 15 -6.51 -7.45 -2.77
N SER A 16 -7.03 -8.61 -3.18
CA SER A 16 -7.54 -8.81 -4.54
C SER A 16 -8.75 -7.89 -4.72
N GLY A 17 -8.50 -6.60 -4.82
CA GLY A 17 -9.49 -5.59 -5.19
C GLY A 17 -9.90 -5.86 -6.64
N ALA A 18 -11.17 -6.21 -6.82
CA ALA A 18 -11.85 -6.41 -8.09
C ALA A 18 -11.54 -7.71 -8.86
N ARG A 19 -11.86 -8.90 -8.31
CA ARG A 19 -12.26 -10.08 -9.12
C ARG A 19 -13.26 -11.05 -8.44
N PRO A 20 -14.44 -10.66 -7.92
CA PRO A 20 -15.39 -11.67 -7.47
C PRO A 20 -16.13 -12.36 -8.64
N LEU A 21 -16.30 -11.69 -9.79
CA LEU A 21 -17.04 -12.23 -10.95
C LEU A 21 -16.16 -12.90 -12.03
N LEU A 22 -14.92 -12.41 -12.24
CA LEU A 22 -13.98 -13.05 -13.16
C LEU A 22 -13.18 -14.20 -12.53
N SER A 23 -13.23 -14.35 -11.20
CA SER A 23 -12.59 -15.48 -10.50
C SER A 23 -13.13 -16.84 -10.98
N PRO A 24 -14.45 -17.13 -10.95
CA PRO A 24 -14.96 -18.44 -11.36
C PRO A 24 -14.69 -18.78 -12.83
N ILE A 25 -14.77 -17.78 -13.72
CA ILE A 25 -14.52 -17.96 -15.16
C ILE A 25 -13.03 -18.18 -15.43
N TYR A 26 -12.15 -17.41 -14.77
CA TYR A 26 -10.71 -17.62 -14.88
C TYR A 26 -10.28 -18.95 -14.28
N THR A 27 -10.86 -19.36 -13.14
CA THR A 27 -10.62 -20.70 -12.58
C THR A 27 -11.13 -21.78 -13.52
N PHE A 28 -12.29 -21.59 -14.17
CA PHE A 28 -12.80 -22.53 -15.15
C PHE A 28 -11.88 -22.64 -16.37
N PHE A 29 -11.42 -21.51 -16.93
CA PHE A 29 -10.46 -21.52 -18.04
C PHE A 29 -9.08 -22.05 -17.63
N ALA A 30 -8.65 -21.83 -16.39
CA ALA A 30 -7.42 -22.40 -15.87
C ALA A 30 -7.52 -23.92 -15.69
N VAL A 31 -8.65 -24.42 -15.18
CA VAL A 31 -8.95 -25.86 -15.08
C VAL A 31 -9.09 -26.48 -16.47
N LEU A 32 -9.76 -25.82 -17.40
CA LEU A 32 -9.88 -26.26 -18.78
C LEU A 32 -8.51 -26.30 -19.47
N LYS A 33 -7.67 -25.26 -19.29
CA LYS A 33 -6.30 -25.24 -19.81
C LYS A 33 -5.44 -26.33 -19.17
N TRP A 34 -5.62 -26.59 -17.88
CA TRP A 34 -4.94 -27.68 -17.17
C TRP A 34 -5.37 -29.04 -17.72
N LEU A 35 -6.67 -29.30 -17.87
CA LEU A 35 -7.20 -30.53 -18.47
C LEU A 35 -6.73 -30.72 -19.92
N ILE A 36 -6.71 -29.66 -20.73
CA ILE A 36 -6.20 -29.73 -22.10
C ILE A 36 -4.69 -29.99 -22.11
N SER A 37 -3.92 -29.36 -21.21
CA SER A 37 -2.48 -29.61 -21.08
C SER A 37 -2.20 -31.04 -20.64
N ASP A 38 -2.95 -31.54 -19.67
CA ASP A 38 -2.82 -32.90 -19.13
C ASP A 38 -3.24 -33.93 -20.20
N PHE A 39 -4.33 -33.68 -20.92
CA PHE A 39 -4.74 -34.50 -22.06
C PHE A 39 -3.74 -34.46 -23.22
N LEU A 40 -3.12 -33.31 -23.50
CA LEU A 40 -2.06 -33.19 -24.51
C LEU A 40 -0.79 -33.93 -24.09
N ILE A 41 -0.41 -33.86 -22.81
CA ILE A 41 0.72 -34.63 -22.26
C ILE A 41 0.40 -36.12 -22.28
N PHE A 42 -0.82 -36.52 -21.90
CA PHE A 42 -1.27 -37.91 -21.96
C PHE A 42 -1.28 -38.42 -23.40
N LEU A 43 -1.74 -37.62 -24.37
CA LEU A 43 -1.66 -37.95 -25.79
C LEU A 43 -0.22 -38.02 -26.30
N LEU A 44 0.68 -37.16 -25.79
CA LEU A 44 2.10 -37.14 -26.10
C LEU A 44 2.80 -38.38 -25.54
N GLU A 45 2.53 -38.75 -24.28
CA GLU A 45 3.02 -39.96 -23.63
C GLU A 45 2.48 -41.23 -24.32
N PHE A 46 1.23 -41.23 -24.76
CA PHE A 46 0.64 -42.39 -25.47
C PHE A 46 1.03 -42.48 -26.96
N ASN A 47 1.51 -41.41 -27.58
CA ASN A 47 1.95 -41.43 -28.99
C ASN A 47 3.46 -41.45 -29.21
N ILE A 48 4.28 -40.87 -28.31
CA ILE A 48 5.73 -40.76 -28.56
C ILE A 48 6.48 -40.91 -27.23
N CYS A 49 7.07 -42.10 -27.07
CA CYS A 49 8.24 -42.39 -26.24
C CYS A 49 8.01 -42.70 -24.75
N ASP A 50 7.69 -43.98 -24.53
CA ASP A 50 8.25 -44.93 -23.53
C ASP A 50 9.82 -44.94 -23.44
N PHE A 51 10.52 -43.87 -23.81
CA PHE A 51 11.95 -43.94 -24.15
C PHE A 51 12.88 -42.87 -23.54
N TRP A 52 12.39 -41.81 -22.87
CA TRP A 52 13.30 -40.85 -22.22
C TRP A 52 12.82 -40.44 -20.83
N HIS A 53 12.97 -41.37 -19.89
CA HIS A 53 13.14 -41.02 -18.50
C HIS A 53 14.51 -40.37 -18.33
N SER A 54 14.57 -39.07 -18.01
CA SER A 54 15.64 -38.56 -17.16
C SER A 54 15.15 -37.36 -16.36
N ASP A 55 15.15 -37.57 -15.05
CA ASP A 55 14.80 -36.61 -14.02
C ASP A 55 15.52 -35.27 -14.22
N ASN A 56 14.76 -34.19 -14.22
CA ASN A 56 15.28 -32.87 -13.86
C ASN A 56 14.25 -32.15 -12.99
N LEU A 57 14.28 -32.50 -11.70
CA LEU A 57 13.70 -31.72 -10.62
C LEU A 57 14.45 -30.38 -10.52
N ALA A 58 13.98 -29.37 -11.24
CA ALA A 58 14.42 -28.00 -11.03
C ALA A 58 13.81 -27.48 -9.72
N ASP A 59 14.63 -27.42 -8.67
CA ASP A 59 14.28 -26.76 -7.42
C ASP A 59 14.09 -25.26 -7.70
N ALA A 60 12.84 -24.80 -7.63
CA ALA A 60 12.50 -23.41 -7.85
C ALA A 60 13.03 -22.58 -6.68
N HIS A 61 14.14 -21.88 -6.89
CA HIS A 61 14.69 -20.91 -5.96
C HIS A 61 13.56 -19.97 -5.48
N LYS A 62 13.22 -20.13 -4.20
CA LYS A 62 12.24 -19.32 -3.47
C LYS A 62 12.74 -17.87 -3.48
N HIS A 63 12.31 -17.09 -4.47
CA HIS A 63 12.59 -15.67 -4.53
C HIS A 63 12.24 -15.05 -3.18
N LYS A 64 13.25 -14.53 -2.46
CA LYS A 64 13.05 -13.72 -1.27
C LYS A 64 12.13 -12.57 -1.70
N LYS A 65 10.88 -12.64 -1.24
CA LYS A 65 9.86 -11.63 -1.48
C LYS A 65 10.41 -10.33 -0.89
N HIS A 66 10.92 -9.44 -1.75
CA HIS A 66 11.33 -8.11 -1.33
C HIS A 66 10.12 -7.48 -0.65
N ASP A 67 10.28 -7.01 0.60
CA ASP A 67 9.21 -6.30 1.29
C ASP A 67 8.78 -5.14 0.40
N MET A 68 7.57 -5.23 -0.16
CA MET A 68 7.05 -4.21 -1.05
C MET A 68 6.78 -2.95 -0.23
N LEU A 69 7.53 -1.88 -0.52
CA LEU A 69 7.34 -0.57 0.09
C LEU A 69 6.31 0.22 -0.71
N GLN A 70 5.47 0.97 -0.01
CA GLN A 70 4.51 1.90 -0.61
C GLN A 70 4.62 3.30 -0.02
N PRO A 71 4.27 4.34 -0.79
CA PRO A 71 4.09 5.68 -0.23
C PRO A 71 3.04 5.66 0.89
N CYS A 72 3.38 6.25 2.03
CA CYS A 72 2.51 6.39 3.19
C CYS A 72 2.77 7.71 3.89
N ASP A 73 1.81 8.13 4.71
CA ASP A 73 1.99 9.27 5.59
C ASP A 73 2.48 8.78 6.96
N THR A 74 3.52 9.40 7.49
CA THR A 74 4.04 9.09 8.82
C THR A 74 4.00 10.31 9.72
N GLU A 75 3.80 10.06 11.01
CA GLU A 75 3.93 11.07 12.05
C GLU A 75 5.02 10.66 13.03
N TYR A 76 5.81 11.64 13.45
CA TYR A 76 6.82 11.45 14.49
C TYR A 76 6.71 12.54 15.56
N PRO A 77 6.84 12.19 16.85
CA PRO A 77 6.86 13.15 17.93
C PRO A 77 8.16 13.96 17.89
N VAL A 78 8.07 15.26 18.14
CA VAL A 78 9.22 16.17 18.23
C VAL A 78 9.11 16.93 19.54
N PHE A 79 10.20 16.96 20.30
CA PHE A 79 10.28 17.65 21.58
C PHE A 79 11.24 18.83 21.45
N VAL A 80 10.84 19.99 21.97
CA VAL A 80 11.66 21.19 22.03
C VAL A 80 11.62 21.68 23.47
N TYR A 81 12.80 21.97 24.02
CA TYR A 81 12.89 22.54 25.35
C TYR A 81 12.57 24.04 25.32
N GLU A 82 11.77 24.50 26.26
CA GLU A 82 11.40 25.90 26.40
C GLU A 82 12.55 26.70 27.07
N THR A 83 13.20 27.58 26.31
CA THR A 83 14.42 28.29 26.73
C THR A 83 14.21 29.38 27.78
N THR A 84 12.98 29.73 28.11
CA THR A 84 12.66 30.68 29.18
C THR A 84 12.93 30.10 30.56
N ILE A 85 12.92 28.78 30.66
CA ILE A 85 13.13 28.06 31.91
C ILE A 85 14.60 27.64 31.96
N LYS A 86 15.36 28.18 32.93
CA LYS A 86 16.79 27.85 33.07
C LYS A 86 17.02 26.62 33.91
N GLU A 87 16.20 26.46 34.94
CA GLU A 87 16.28 25.39 35.92
C GLU A 87 14.87 24.94 36.29
N THR A 88 14.63 23.63 36.24
CA THR A 88 13.43 22.99 36.77
C THR A 88 13.82 21.93 37.78
N ASN A 89 13.18 21.98 38.93
CA ASN A 89 13.24 20.93 39.94
C ASN A 89 11.83 20.39 40.17
N GLY A 90 11.72 19.08 40.35
CA GLY A 90 10.44 18.43 40.50
C GLY A 90 10.55 17.07 41.17
N LEU A 91 9.40 16.56 41.59
CA LEU A 91 9.22 15.23 42.13
C LEU A 91 8.29 14.46 41.19
N ILE A 92 8.72 13.27 40.77
CA ILE A 92 7.92 12.35 39.96
C ILE A 92 7.42 11.24 40.88
N GLU A 93 6.10 11.03 40.90
CA GLU A 93 5.49 9.93 41.65
C GLU A 93 5.56 8.65 40.81
N CYS A 94 6.25 7.64 41.32
CA CYS A 94 6.44 6.35 40.66
C CYS A 94 5.61 5.25 41.34
N GLY A 95 4.45 5.61 41.90
CA GLY A 95 3.63 4.73 42.73
C GLY A 95 4.05 4.80 44.19
N ASP A 96 4.84 3.83 44.65
CA ASP A 96 5.19 3.67 46.07
C ASP A 96 6.37 4.56 46.53
N CYS A 97 7.06 5.21 45.59
CA CYS A 97 8.17 6.13 45.86
C CYS A 97 8.10 7.39 44.99
N GLN A 98 8.72 8.46 45.49
CA GLN A 98 8.91 9.70 44.75
C GLN A 98 10.36 9.83 44.31
N LYS A 99 10.57 10.25 43.07
CA LYS A 99 11.89 10.45 42.47
C LYS A 99 12.11 11.93 42.20
N MET A 100 13.09 12.52 42.87
CA MET A 100 13.46 13.91 42.60
C MET A 100 14.32 14.01 41.33
N PHE A 101 14.10 15.09 40.58
CA PHE A 101 14.93 15.45 39.46
C PHE A 101 15.21 16.95 39.43
N VAL A 102 16.37 17.30 38.88
CA VAL A 102 16.76 18.67 38.55
C VAL A 102 17.22 18.68 37.11
N ALA A 103 16.62 19.51 36.27
CA ALA A 103 17.04 19.74 34.90
C ALA A 103 17.51 21.19 34.74
N GLN A 104 18.73 21.38 34.25
CA GLN A 104 19.37 22.68 34.09
C GLN A 104 19.90 22.84 32.68
N GLN A 105 19.67 24.01 32.07
CA GLN A 105 20.25 24.33 30.76
C GLN A 105 21.73 24.70 30.89
N ILE A 106 22.59 24.10 30.05
CA ILE A 106 23.99 24.48 29.97
C ILE A 106 24.13 25.74 29.13
N ALA A 107 24.75 26.78 29.70
CA ALA A 107 24.92 28.08 29.07
C ALA A 107 25.55 27.98 27.67
N ASN A 108 25.04 28.78 26.73
CA ASN A 108 25.50 28.84 25.34
C ASN A 108 25.41 27.51 24.57
N SER A 109 24.49 26.62 24.95
CA SER A 109 24.28 25.34 24.27
C SER A 109 22.81 24.91 24.25
N ASN A 110 22.52 23.87 23.45
CA ASN A 110 21.23 23.18 23.40
C ASN A 110 21.17 21.97 24.36
N LEU A 111 22.17 21.81 25.24
CA LEU A 111 22.29 20.67 26.14
C LEU A 111 21.57 20.95 27.47
N LEU A 112 21.00 19.88 28.04
CA LEU A 112 20.38 19.87 29.36
C LEU A 112 21.14 18.92 30.28
N LEU A 113 21.49 19.39 31.47
CA LEU A 113 21.99 18.57 32.55
C LEU A 113 20.80 18.06 33.37
N LEU A 114 20.57 16.75 33.35
CA LEU A 114 19.54 16.09 34.15
C LEU A 114 20.20 15.32 35.30
N VAL A 115 19.84 15.67 36.53
CA VAL A 115 20.26 14.98 37.75
C VAL A 115 19.04 14.32 38.36
N THR A 116 19.12 13.02 38.65
CA THR A 116 18.03 12.25 39.26
C THR A 116 18.55 11.42 40.41
N ASP A 117 17.69 11.17 41.41
CA ASP A 117 17.97 10.18 42.45
C ASP A 117 18.07 8.76 41.83
N ALA A 118 18.89 7.88 42.42
CA ALA A 118 19.01 6.48 42.01
C ALA A 118 18.18 5.53 42.89
N ALA A 119 17.59 5.99 43.99
CA ALA A 119 16.93 5.13 44.98
C ALA A 119 15.62 4.47 44.52
N CYS A 120 14.90 5.08 43.56
CA CYS A 120 13.56 4.67 43.12
C CYS A 120 13.57 4.27 41.63
N ASP A 121 13.01 3.08 41.31
CA ASP A 121 12.79 2.60 39.95
C ASP A 121 11.41 3.05 39.44
N CYS A 122 11.38 3.68 38.27
CA CYS A 122 10.20 4.29 37.68
C CYS A 122 9.83 3.66 36.33
N SER A 123 10.10 2.35 36.17
CA SER A 123 9.81 1.59 34.95
C SER A 123 8.31 1.42 34.62
N ILE A 124 7.41 2.02 35.42
CA ILE A 124 5.96 2.07 35.19
C ILE A 124 5.62 2.91 33.96
N PHE A 125 6.44 3.93 33.65
CA PHE A 125 6.22 4.78 32.48
C PHE A 125 6.67 4.06 31.21
N PRO A 126 5.81 3.98 30.17
CA PRO A 126 6.21 3.38 28.90
C PRO A 126 7.34 4.18 28.25
N PRO A 127 8.26 3.54 27.52
CA PRO A 127 9.34 4.23 26.84
C PRO A 127 8.77 5.19 25.80
N VAL A 128 9.26 6.43 25.79
CA VAL A 128 8.92 7.41 24.76
C VAL A 128 9.77 7.12 23.52
N LEU A 129 9.17 6.45 22.54
CA LEU A 129 9.82 6.13 21.27
C LEU A 129 9.76 7.33 20.32
N LEU A 130 10.89 7.64 19.68
CA LEU A 130 11.02 8.65 18.61
C LEU A 130 10.76 8.06 17.21
N GLU A 131 10.15 6.89 17.15
CA GLU A 131 9.95 6.15 15.91
C GLU A 131 8.81 6.74 15.08
N ALA A 132 8.99 6.76 13.76
CA ALA A 132 7.98 7.20 12.82
C ALA A 132 6.83 6.19 12.78
N LYS A 133 5.60 6.67 13.01
CA LYS A 133 4.40 5.87 13.02
C LYS A 133 3.56 6.14 11.77
N GLU A 134 3.12 5.09 11.10
CA GLU A 134 2.20 5.22 9.95
C GLU A 134 0.85 5.78 10.41
N VAL A 135 0.41 6.85 9.74
CA VAL A 135 -0.91 7.46 9.97
C VAL A 135 -1.95 6.66 9.20
N LYS A 136 -2.68 5.81 9.91
CA LYS A 136 -3.76 5.00 9.30
C LYS A 136 -5.06 5.80 9.24
N TYR A 137 -5.38 6.31 8.06
CA TYR A 137 -6.59 7.11 7.84
C TYR A 137 -7.92 6.33 7.85
N ILE A 138 -7.89 4.99 7.77
CA ILE A 138 -9.09 4.20 7.41
C ILE A 138 -9.43 3.06 8.39
N LEU A 139 -8.59 2.68 9.36
CA LEU A 139 -8.84 1.47 10.16
C LEU A 139 -8.64 1.63 11.66
N LEU A 140 -9.27 2.64 12.26
CA LEU A 140 -9.68 2.54 13.66
C LEU A 140 -11.10 3.08 13.78
N SER A 141 -12.06 2.16 13.85
CA SER A 141 -13.45 2.37 14.26
C SER A 141 -13.58 2.84 15.72
N GLN A 142 -12.64 3.64 16.22
CA GLN A 142 -12.66 4.22 17.56
C GLN A 142 -12.05 5.62 17.67
N HIS A 143 -11.40 6.14 16.62
CA HIS A 143 -11.08 7.57 16.54
C HIS A 143 -11.56 8.11 15.21
N ASN A 144 -12.81 8.60 15.25
CA ASN A 144 -13.39 9.71 14.49
C ASN A 144 -12.83 9.93 13.07
N ALA A 145 -13.67 9.79 12.05
CA ALA A 145 -13.42 10.10 10.64
C ALA A 145 -13.06 11.59 10.40
N SER A 146 -11.98 12.08 11.02
CA SER A 146 -11.81 13.48 11.41
C SER A 146 -10.61 14.13 10.75
N VAL A 147 -9.41 13.54 10.73
CA VAL A 147 -8.20 14.25 10.22
C VAL A 147 -8.35 14.73 8.76
N LYS A 148 -8.94 13.91 7.88
CA LYS A 148 -9.21 14.31 6.48
C LYS A 148 -10.30 15.37 6.40
N CYS A 149 -11.37 15.22 7.18
CA CYS A 149 -12.51 16.16 7.22
C CYS A 149 -12.14 17.51 7.84
N ASP A 150 -11.37 17.51 8.92
CA ASP A 150 -10.84 18.68 9.60
C ASP A 150 -9.84 19.42 8.71
N ARG A 151 -9.04 18.69 7.92
CA ARG A 151 -8.20 19.29 6.88
C ARG A 151 -9.02 19.93 5.76
N MET A 152 -10.14 19.33 5.36
CA MET A 152 -11.06 19.95 4.39
C MET A 152 -11.70 21.22 4.94
N ARG A 153 -11.94 21.31 6.25
CA ARG A 153 -12.44 22.51 6.90
C ARG A 153 -11.39 23.63 7.00
N SER A 154 -10.11 23.27 7.05
CA SER A 154 -8.96 24.17 7.20
C SER A 154 -8.11 24.30 5.92
N GLN A 155 -8.75 24.26 4.74
CA GLN A 155 -8.02 24.40 3.47
C GLN A 155 -7.21 25.70 3.44
N LYS A 156 -5.93 25.58 3.07
CA LYS A 156 -5.09 26.74 2.78
C LYS A 156 -5.73 27.56 1.65
N LEU A 157 -5.65 28.89 1.75
CA LEU A 157 -6.12 29.77 0.68
C LEU A 157 -5.39 29.41 -0.63
N ARG A 158 -6.17 29.09 -1.67
CA ARG A 158 -5.67 28.86 -3.02
C ARG A 158 -6.28 29.91 -3.94
N ARG A 159 -5.44 30.60 -4.71
CA ARG A 159 -5.91 31.48 -5.77
C ARG A 159 -6.27 30.61 -6.98
N ARG A 160 -7.47 30.79 -7.52
CA ARG A 160 -7.85 30.17 -8.80
C ARG A 160 -7.23 30.96 -9.95
N PRO A 161 -6.97 30.31 -11.10
CA PRO A 161 -6.64 31.02 -12.33
C PRO A 161 -7.69 32.09 -12.64
N ASP A 162 -7.26 33.22 -13.20
CA ASP A 162 -8.13 34.37 -13.47
C ASP A 162 -9.12 34.09 -14.62
N THR A 163 -8.75 33.23 -15.58
CA THR A 163 -9.63 32.79 -16.67
C THR A 163 -9.71 31.26 -16.76
N CYS A 164 -10.86 30.76 -17.23
CA CYS A 164 -11.10 29.36 -17.54
C CYS A 164 -11.69 29.28 -18.95
N HIS A 165 -10.95 28.70 -19.90
CA HIS A 165 -11.38 28.53 -21.29
C HIS A 165 -11.87 27.10 -21.49
N ALA A 166 -13.10 26.84 -21.05
CA ALA A 166 -13.68 25.49 -21.07
C ALA A 166 -14.22 25.05 -22.43
N PHE A 167 -14.38 25.98 -23.37
CA PHE A 167 -14.99 25.73 -24.68
C PHE A 167 -14.22 26.46 -25.77
N HIS A 168 -13.97 25.78 -26.89
CA HIS A 168 -13.42 26.37 -28.10
C HIS A 168 -14.44 26.29 -29.25
N PRO A 169 -14.64 27.35 -30.06
CA PRO A 169 -15.66 27.35 -31.12
C PRO A 169 -15.38 26.33 -32.24
N GLU A 170 -14.12 25.92 -32.41
CA GLU A 170 -13.73 24.87 -33.36
C GLU A 170 -13.75 23.46 -32.74
N GLU A 171 -14.16 23.32 -31.48
CA GLU A 171 -14.25 22.03 -30.81
C GLU A 171 -15.49 21.26 -31.28
N ASN A 172 -15.27 20.12 -31.92
CA ASN A 172 -16.34 19.21 -32.33
C ASN A 172 -16.76 18.30 -31.16
N ALA A 173 -17.75 18.74 -30.38
CA ALA A 173 -18.33 17.93 -29.29
C ALA A 173 -19.22 16.76 -29.76
N GLN A 174 -19.41 16.59 -31.07
CA GLN A 174 -20.26 15.54 -31.65
C GLN A 174 -19.48 14.24 -31.97
N ASP A 175 -18.15 14.27 -31.97
CA ASP A 175 -17.33 13.04 -32.08
C ASP A 175 -17.32 12.28 -30.74
N CYS A 176 -18.46 11.71 -30.40
CA CYS A 176 -18.56 10.74 -29.32
C CYS A 176 -18.07 9.38 -29.84
N GLY A 177 -17.24 8.66 -29.07
CA GLY A 177 -16.57 7.44 -29.53
C GLY A 177 -17.53 6.41 -30.12
N GLY A 178 -17.52 6.27 -31.46
CA GLY A 178 -18.30 5.30 -32.24
C GLY A 178 -17.86 3.84 -32.06
N ALA A 179 -17.34 3.46 -30.89
CA ALA A 179 -16.92 2.10 -30.58
C ALA A 179 -18.08 1.09 -30.57
N ALA A 180 -19.33 1.56 -30.64
CA ALA A 180 -20.51 0.72 -30.83
C ALA A 180 -20.77 0.32 -32.30
N GLU A 181 -20.04 0.90 -33.27
CA GLU A 181 -20.18 0.54 -34.70
C GLU A 181 -19.30 -0.65 -35.13
N ILE A 182 -18.56 -1.27 -34.19
CA ILE A 182 -17.84 -2.52 -34.47
C ILE A 182 -18.86 -3.66 -34.53
N SER A 183 -19.59 -3.72 -35.63
CA SER A 183 -20.44 -4.87 -35.95
C SER A 183 -19.55 -6.06 -36.31
N ALA A 184 -19.75 -7.19 -35.63
CA ALA A 184 -19.11 -8.43 -36.01
C ALA A 184 -19.61 -8.83 -37.40
N SER A 185 -18.74 -8.74 -38.40
CA SER A 185 -19.09 -9.09 -39.77
C SER A 185 -19.44 -10.58 -39.84
N LEU A 186 -20.73 -10.88 -40.02
CA LEU A 186 -21.25 -12.24 -40.13
C LEU A 186 -20.55 -13.01 -41.26
N THR A 187 -20.16 -12.33 -42.34
CA THR A 187 -19.46 -12.93 -43.48
C THR A 187 -18.06 -13.40 -43.10
N LEU A 188 -17.32 -12.63 -42.30
CA LEU A 188 -16.01 -13.03 -41.79
C LEU A 188 -16.11 -14.23 -40.83
N LEU A 189 -17.14 -14.26 -39.99
CA LEU A 189 -17.39 -15.39 -39.09
C LEU A 189 -17.74 -16.68 -39.86
N LEU A 190 -18.59 -16.58 -40.87
CA LEU A 190 -18.95 -17.71 -41.74
C LEU A 190 -17.76 -18.21 -42.55
N LEU A 191 -16.93 -17.31 -43.10
CA LEU A 191 -15.70 -17.67 -43.78
C LEU A 191 -14.74 -18.41 -42.84
N ALA A 192 -14.54 -17.92 -41.62
CA ALA A 192 -13.71 -18.59 -40.63
C ALA A 192 -14.22 -20.01 -40.30
N LEU A 193 -15.53 -20.17 -40.10
CA LEU A 193 -16.15 -21.48 -39.83
C LEU A 193 -16.01 -22.45 -41.01
N VAL A 194 -16.16 -21.96 -42.24
CA VAL A 194 -15.95 -22.78 -43.45
C VAL A 194 -14.49 -23.20 -43.58
N THR A 195 -13.55 -22.27 -43.39
CA THR A 195 -12.12 -22.62 -43.43
C THR A 195 -11.74 -23.65 -42.37
N PHE A 196 -12.30 -23.53 -41.15
CA PHE A 196 -12.11 -24.52 -40.09
C PHE A 196 -12.69 -25.88 -40.46
N ALA A 197 -13.90 -25.93 -41.02
CA ALA A 197 -14.53 -27.17 -41.46
C ALA A 197 -13.79 -27.85 -42.62
N VAL A 198 -13.15 -27.07 -43.50
CA VAL A 198 -12.32 -27.60 -44.59
C VAL A 198 -10.96 -28.09 -44.08
N LEU A 199 -10.37 -27.44 -43.07
CA LEU A 199 -9.09 -27.84 -42.47
C LEU A 199 -9.20 -29.04 -41.52
N LEU A 200 -10.39 -29.33 -40.97
CA LEU A 200 -10.65 -30.51 -40.14
C LEU A 200 -11.02 -31.77 -40.93
N ARG A 201 -11.01 -31.71 -42.26
CA ARG A 201 -11.27 -32.83 -43.17
C ARG A 201 -9.98 -33.33 -43.79
#